data_AF-A0A3D9GPV2-F1
#
_entry.id   AF-A0A3D9GPV2-F1
#
_cell.length_a   1.000
_cell.length_b   1.000
_cell.length_c   1.000
_cell.angle_alpha   90.00
_cell.angle_beta   90.00
_cell.angle_gamma   90.00
#
_symmetry.space_group_name_H-M   'P 1'
#
loop_
_entity.id
_entity.type
_entity.pdbx_description
1 polymer ?
#
loop_
_entity_poly.entity_id
_entity_poly.type
_entity_poly.pdbx_seq_one_letter_code
_entity_poly.pdbx_strand_id
1 'polypeptide(L)'
;MESLKLILKLILTPFLSVSVLFLTESSLFLYPLIFSIILSISNYNLFRLELPNGIFLGIVYSYVAFFIGFFGYTIFYKAIELIGITNDITIGDWFYTDLAFCIGAFIIAPYLTIYLLKLLFKNTKTKLTYWIISITIFVFVMISFVHSDQDIKNFFNIFNLWQLIIMFGLQLIINQKLITKKIKSESKKPAHNKVLW
;
A
#
# COMPACT_ATOMS: atom_id res chain seq x y z
N MET A 1 -8.83 -18.05 -18.75
CA MET A 1 -7.41 -18.16 -18.32
C MET A 1 -6.79 -16.81 -17.94
N GLU A 2 -6.96 -15.74 -18.74
CA GLU A 2 -6.45 -14.38 -18.39
C GLU A 2 -7.02 -13.82 -17.08
N SER A 3 -8.30 -14.09 -16.81
CA SER A 3 -8.98 -13.77 -15.56
C SER A 3 -8.27 -14.28 -14.32
N LEU A 4 -7.86 -15.55 -14.35
CA LEU A 4 -7.18 -16.22 -13.25
C LEU A 4 -5.77 -15.66 -13.11
N LYS A 5 -5.06 -15.43 -14.22
CA LYS A 5 -3.73 -14.79 -14.21
C LYS A 5 -3.75 -13.41 -13.55
N LEU A 6 -4.77 -12.60 -13.83
CA LEU A 6 -4.93 -11.28 -13.22
C LEU A 6 -5.20 -11.40 -11.71
N ILE A 7 -6.15 -12.24 -11.29
CA ILE A 7 -6.46 -12.44 -9.86
C ILE A 7 -5.23 -12.96 -9.13
N LEU A 8 -4.56 -13.97 -9.69
CA LEU A 8 -3.33 -14.52 -9.14
C LEU A 8 -2.26 -13.44 -9.02
N LYS A 9 -2.08 -12.58 -10.03
CA LYS A 9 -1.13 -11.46 -9.96
C LYS A 9 -1.47 -10.47 -8.84
N LEU A 10 -2.75 -10.10 -8.69
CA LEU A 10 -3.21 -9.14 -7.67
C LEU A 10 -3.01 -9.67 -6.25
N ILE A 11 -3.19 -10.98 -6.04
CA ILE A 11 -3.04 -11.63 -4.73
C ILE A 11 -1.60 -12.03 -4.48
N LEU A 12 -0.97 -12.76 -5.40
CA LEU A 12 0.35 -13.35 -5.21
C LEU A 12 1.43 -12.29 -5.02
N THR A 13 1.32 -11.11 -5.66
CA THR A 13 2.39 -10.09 -5.54
C THR A 13 2.53 -9.55 -4.11
N PRO A 14 1.46 -9.07 -3.43
CA PRO A 14 1.53 -8.72 -2.01
C PRO A 14 2.05 -9.85 -1.11
N PHE A 15 1.54 -11.08 -1.30
CA PHE A 15 1.94 -12.21 -0.46
C PHE A 15 3.41 -12.61 -0.67
N LEU A 16 3.88 -12.66 -1.92
CA LEU A 16 5.29 -12.88 -2.23
C LEU A 16 6.18 -11.85 -1.54
N SER A 17 5.74 -10.59 -1.52
CA SER A 17 6.45 -9.50 -0.85
C SER A 17 6.62 -9.70 0.64
N VAL A 18 5.57 -10.13 1.33
CA VAL A 18 5.63 -10.45 2.76
C VAL A 18 6.43 -11.74 3.00
N SER A 19 6.25 -12.76 2.16
CA SER A 19 6.97 -14.03 2.30
C SER A 19 8.48 -13.86 2.18
N VAL A 20 8.96 -13.03 1.25
CA VAL A 20 10.41 -12.75 1.12
C VAL A 20 10.95 -12.10 2.40
N LEU A 21 10.24 -11.12 2.95
CA LEU A 21 10.66 -10.48 4.21
C LEU A 21 10.68 -11.43 5.39
N PHE A 22 9.66 -12.29 5.49
CA PHE A 22 9.56 -13.28 6.54
C PHE A 22 10.71 -14.30 6.47
N LEU A 23 10.97 -14.87 5.29
CA LEU A 23 12.00 -15.90 5.09
C LEU A 23 13.43 -15.38 5.27
N THR A 24 13.63 -14.07 5.17
CA THR A 24 14.97 -13.45 5.25
C THR A 24 15.26 -12.83 6.60
N GLU A 25 14.31 -12.88 7.55
CA GLU A 25 14.38 -12.15 8.83
C GLU A 25 14.87 -10.71 8.63
N SER A 26 14.36 -10.09 7.57
CA SER A 26 14.93 -8.87 7.01
C SER A 26 14.84 -7.72 8.00
N SER A 27 15.91 -6.92 8.07
CA SER A 27 15.86 -5.64 8.77
C SER A 27 14.76 -4.74 8.18
N LEU A 28 14.20 -3.87 9.02
CA LEU A 28 13.14 -2.94 8.61
C LEU A 28 13.56 -2.04 7.43
N PHE A 29 14.87 -1.82 7.25
CA PHE A 29 15.44 -1.09 6.10
C PHE A 29 15.37 -1.83 4.77
N LEU A 30 15.14 -3.15 4.75
CA LEU A 30 14.98 -3.94 3.53
C LEU A 30 13.53 -3.95 3.01
N TYR A 31 12.55 -3.53 3.82
CA TYR A 31 11.14 -3.45 3.42
C TYR A 31 10.95 -2.59 2.16
N PRO A 32 11.45 -1.34 2.08
CA PRO A 32 11.27 -0.49 0.90
C PRO A 32 11.88 -1.10 -0.37
N LEU A 33 13.02 -1.76 -0.22
CA LEU A 33 13.75 -2.42 -1.32
C LEU A 33 12.96 -3.60 -1.87
N ILE A 34 12.60 -4.56 -1.00
CA ILE A 34 11.85 -5.77 -1.38
C ILE A 34 10.49 -5.38 -1.95
N PHE A 35 9.79 -4.45 -1.30
CA PHE A 35 8.52 -3.91 -1.78
C PHE A 35 8.63 -3.41 -3.22
N SER A 36 9.66 -2.60 -3.49
CA SER A 36 9.84 -1.96 -4.78
C SER A 36 10.22 -2.94 -5.89
N ILE A 37 11.16 -3.85 -5.61
CA ILE A 37 11.61 -4.86 -6.57
C ILE A 37 10.44 -5.76 -6.98
N ILE A 38 9.68 -6.25 -6.00
CA ILE A 38 8.56 -7.16 -6.26
C ILE A 38 7.44 -6.45 -7.02
N LEU A 39 7.06 -5.24 -6.63
CA LEU A 39 6.07 -4.44 -7.36
C LEU A 39 6.49 -4.20 -8.81
N SER A 40 7.77 -3.87 -9.02
CA SER A 40 8.36 -3.56 -10.32
C SER A 40 8.39 -4.77 -11.24
N ILE A 41 8.93 -5.89 -10.77
CA ILE A 41 9.03 -7.13 -11.55
C ILE A 41 7.63 -7.65 -11.90
N SER A 42 6.69 -7.65 -10.96
CA SER A 42 5.34 -8.14 -11.24
C SER A 42 4.58 -7.29 -12.26
N ASN A 43 4.97 -6.02 -12.46
CA ASN A 43 4.29 -5.08 -13.34
C ASN A 43 5.19 -4.52 -14.46
N TYR A 44 6.26 -5.23 -14.82
CA TYR A 44 7.27 -4.72 -15.75
C TYR A 44 6.68 -4.21 -17.09
N ASN A 45 5.66 -4.91 -17.60
CA ASN A 45 4.99 -4.60 -18.86
C ASN A 45 4.16 -3.31 -18.82
N LEU A 46 3.89 -2.77 -17.64
CA LEU A 46 3.08 -1.57 -17.42
C LEU A 46 3.93 -0.34 -17.07
N PHE A 47 5.26 -0.45 -17.01
CA PHE A 47 6.13 0.70 -16.79
C PHE A 47 6.01 1.76 -17.88
N ARG A 48 6.18 3.02 -17.47
CA ARG A 48 6.39 4.16 -18.37
C ARG A 48 7.83 4.27 -18.85
N LEU A 49 8.77 3.83 -18.02
CA LEU A 49 10.20 3.86 -18.27
C LEU A 49 10.71 2.48 -18.66
N GLU A 50 11.97 2.40 -19.09
CA GLU A 50 12.68 1.14 -19.22
C GLU A 50 12.83 0.44 -17.86
N LEU A 51 12.83 -0.90 -17.87
CA LEU A 51 12.77 -1.72 -16.66
C LEU A 51 13.87 -1.36 -15.62
N PRO A 52 15.17 -1.23 -15.99
CA PRO A 52 16.20 -0.89 -15.00
C PRO A 52 15.96 0.47 -14.34
N ASN A 53 15.60 1.48 -15.13
CA ASN A 53 15.32 2.83 -14.64
C ASN A 53 14.04 2.87 -13.79
N GLY A 54 13.03 2.10 -14.17
CA GLY A 54 11.80 1.94 -13.42
C GLY A 54 12.03 1.30 -12.05
N ILE A 55 12.85 0.25 -11.98
CA ILE A 55 13.25 -0.40 -10.72
C ILE A 55 14.05 0.57 -9.85
N PHE A 56 15.07 1.23 -10.41
CA PHE A 56 15.91 2.16 -9.65
C PHE A 56 15.10 3.31 -9.05
N LEU A 57 14.26 3.98 -9.84
CA LEU A 57 13.39 5.04 -9.34
C LEU A 57 12.34 4.50 -8.36
N GLY A 58 11.83 3.29 -8.58
CA GLY A 58 10.98 2.61 -7.62
C GLY A 58 11.67 2.49 -6.26
N ILE A 59 12.93 2.07 -6.22
CA ILE A 59 13.67 1.88 -4.97
C ILE A 59 13.83 3.24 -4.28
N VAL A 60 14.26 4.26 -5.02
CA VAL A 60 14.40 5.63 -4.51
C VAL A 60 13.07 6.13 -3.92
N TYR A 61 11.96 5.99 -4.64
CA TYR A 61 10.64 6.43 -4.17
C TYR A 61 10.18 5.71 -2.91
N SER A 62 10.40 4.39 -2.83
CA SER A 62 10.07 3.63 -1.61
C SER A 62 10.89 4.10 -0.41
N TYR A 63 12.19 4.36 -0.58
CA TYR A 63 13.04 4.87 0.51
C TYR A 63 12.70 6.30 0.91
N VAL A 64 12.38 7.17 -0.06
CA VAL A 64 11.91 8.53 0.22
C VAL A 64 10.63 8.49 1.07
N ALA A 65 9.65 7.66 0.69
CA ALA A 65 8.42 7.51 1.46
C ALA A 65 8.67 6.93 2.86
N PHE A 66 9.55 5.94 2.95
CA PHE A 66 9.97 5.33 4.21
C PHE A 66 10.61 6.36 5.16
N PHE A 67 11.62 7.10 4.70
CA PHE A 67 12.32 8.08 5.54
C PHE A 67 11.43 9.26 5.91
N ILE A 68 10.55 9.71 5.01
CA ILE A 68 9.57 10.76 5.35
C ILE A 68 8.58 10.27 6.41
N GLY A 69 8.14 9.01 6.34
CA GLY A 69 7.34 8.41 7.42
C GLY A 69 8.10 8.32 8.74
N PHE A 70 9.31 7.77 8.69
CA PHE A 70 10.15 7.50 9.85
C PHE A 70 10.60 8.78 10.57
N PHE A 71 11.14 9.77 9.84
CA PHE A 71 11.55 11.06 10.41
C PHE A 71 10.38 12.02 10.60
N GLY A 72 9.31 11.85 9.81
CA GLY A 72 8.09 12.66 9.94
C GLY A 72 7.50 12.57 11.33
N TYR A 73 7.55 11.38 11.96
CA TYR A 73 7.15 11.19 13.36
C TYR A 73 7.72 12.27 14.29
N THR A 74 9.03 12.52 14.24
CA THR A 74 9.69 13.52 15.10
C THR A 74 9.21 14.94 14.82
N ILE A 75 8.92 15.27 13.57
CA ILE A 75 8.40 16.58 13.18
C ILE A 75 6.96 16.75 13.67
N PHE A 76 6.10 15.74 13.50
CA PHE A 76 4.71 15.77 13.96
C PHE A 76 4.62 15.84 15.47
N TYR A 77 5.47 15.09 16.17
CA TYR A 77 5.55 15.15 17.64
C TYR A 77 5.82 16.58 18.11
N LYS A 78 6.87 17.23 17.59
CA LYS A 78 7.19 18.63 17.93
C LYS A 78 6.09 19.61 17.53
N ALA A 79 5.43 19.41 16.39
CA ALA A 79 4.34 20.26 15.96
C ALA A 79 3.11 20.15 16.88
N ILE A 80 2.77 18.94 17.34
CA ILE A 80 1.67 18.68 18.28
C ILE A 80 1.99 19.31 19.65
N GLU A 81 3.23 19.16 20.13
CA GLU A 81 3.71 19.79 21.34
C GLU A 81 3.61 21.33 21.27
N LEU A 82 4.02 21.93 20.15
CA LEU A 82 3.98 23.39 19.93
C LEU A 82 2.56 23.97 19.85
N ILE A 83 1.57 23.21 19.38
CA ILE A 83 0.17 23.67 19.29
C ILE A 83 -0.50 23.70 20.67
N GLY A 84 0.19 23.23 21.72
CA GLY A 84 -0.31 23.33 23.08
C GLY A 84 -1.56 22.47 23.30
N ILE A 85 -1.69 21.37 22.55
CA ILE A 85 -2.57 20.28 22.96
C ILE A 85 -1.88 19.68 24.19
N THR A 86 -2.03 20.33 25.34
CA THR A 86 -1.45 19.92 26.62
C THR A 86 -2.42 18.99 27.36
N ASN A 87 -1.85 18.13 28.21
CA ASN A 87 -2.38 16.94 28.88
C ASN A 87 -3.77 16.98 29.58
N ASP A 88 -4.64 17.96 29.39
CA ASP A 88 -5.94 18.02 30.07
C ASP A 88 -6.97 17.02 29.53
N ILE A 89 -6.65 16.30 28.44
CA ILE A 89 -7.40 15.14 27.94
C ILE A 89 -6.52 13.90 28.10
N THR A 90 -6.50 13.31 29.29
CA THR A 90 -5.82 12.04 29.56
C THR A 90 -6.63 10.87 28.99
N ILE A 91 -6.42 10.55 27.71
CA ILE A 91 -6.78 9.25 27.13
C ILE A 91 -5.47 8.51 26.90
N GLY A 92 -4.99 7.80 27.93
CA GLY A 92 -3.75 7.02 27.91
C GLY A 92 -2.46 7.82 28.16
N ASP A 93 -1.39 7.12 28.54
CA ASP A 93 -0.12 7.72 28.99
C ASP A 93 0.75 8.31 27.86
N TRP A 94 0.45 8.02 26.58
CA TRP A 94 1.31 8.34 25.43
C TRP A 94 0.58 8.94 24.20
N PHE A 95 -0.61 9.52 24.41
CA PHE A 95 -1.51 9.97 23.34
C PHE A 95 -0.84 10.76 22.19
N TYR A 96 0.06 11.71 22.50
CA TYR A 96 0.72 12.53 21.47
C TYR A 96 1.75 11.77 20.64
N THR A 97 2.50 10.88 21.30
CA THR A 97 3.48 10.01 20.65
C THR A 97 2.76 9.05 19.70
N ASP A 98 1.66 8.46 20.15
CA ASP A 98 0.84 7.55 19.35
C ASP A 98 0.16 8.27 18.18
N LEU A 99 -0.34 9.50 18.40
CA LEU A 99 -0.94 10.32 17.35
C LEU A 99 0.09 10.73 16.29
N ALA A 100 1.27 11.20 16.70
CA ALA A 100 2.35 11.56 15.79
C ALA A 100 2.82 10.35 14.96
N PHE A 101 2.90 9.18 15.60
CA PHE A 101 3.27 7.93 14.93
C PHE A 101 2.19 7.49 13.95
N CYS A 102 0.90 7.57 14.32
CA CYS A 102 -0.21 7.28 13.42
C CYS A 102 -0.19 8.17 12.18
N ILE A 103 0.00 9.48 12.35
CA ILE A 103 0.03 10.43 11.23
C ILE A 103 1.23 10.13 10.31
N GLY A 104 2.43 9.98 10.87
CA GLY A 104 3.64 9.75 10.08
C GLY A 104 3.67 8.37 9.42
N ALA A 105 3.63 7.31 10.23
CA ALA A 105 3.82 5.94 9.78
C ALA A 105 2.57 5.34 9.14
N PHE A 106 1.36 5.69 9.59
CA PHE A 106 0.12 5.06 9.12
C PHE A 106 -0.68 5.84 8.09
N ILE A 107 -0.43 7.14 7.93
CA ILE A 107 -1.12 7.96 6.94
C ILE A 107 -0.14 8.46 5.88
N ILE A 108 0.89 9.20 6.28
CA ILE A 108 1.77 9.91 5.34
C ILE A 108 2.64 8.93 4.56
N ALA A 109 3.33 8.02 5.24
CA ALA A 109 4.19 7.04 4.57
C ALA A 109 3.41 6.19 3.53
N PRO A 110 2.28 5.54 3.87
CA PRO A 110 1.50 4.79 2.89
C PRO A 110 0.91 5.67 1.78
N TYR A 111 0.41 6.88 2.08
CA TYR A 111 -0.06 7.81 1.04
C TYR A 111 1.06 8.13 0.04
N LEU A 112 2.24 8.49 0.56
CA LEU A 112 3.38 8.90 -0.24
C LEU A 112 3.93 7.73 -1.07
N THR A 113 4.01 6.53 -0.49
CA THR A 113 4.37 5.30 -1.20
C THR A 113 3.45 5.07 -2.40
N ILE A 114 2.13 5.09 -2.20
CA ILE A 114 1.20 4.87 -3.31
C ILE A 114 1.29 6.02 -4.33
N TYR A 115 1.41 7.26 -3.85
CA TYR A 115 1.47 8.44 -4.70
C TYR A 115 2.70 8.47 -5.59
N LEU A 116 3.88 8.15 -5.07
CA LEU A 116 5.13 8.13 -5.83
C LEU A 116 5.20 6.92 -6.75
N LEU A 117 4.93 5.71 -6.24
CA LEU A 117 5.08 4.49 -7.04
C LEU A 117 4.09 4.41 -8.19
N LYS A 118 2.85 4.94 -8.05
CA LYS A 118 1.90 4.96 -9.18
C LYS A 118 2.41 5.77 -10.36
N LEU A 119 3.34 6.73 -10.17
CA LEU A 119 3.88 7.56 -11.25
C LEU A 119 4.71 6.76 -12.24
N LEU A 120 5.30 5.65 -11.80
CA LEU A 120 6.13 4.77 -12.62
C LEU A 120 5.31 3.97 -13.64
N PHE A 121 4.02 3.77 -13.40
CA PHE A 121 3.17 2.89 -14.20
C PHE A 121 2.20 3.67 -15.10
N LYS A 122 1.91 3.10 -16.28
CA LYS A 122 0.95 3.64 -17.26
C LYS A 122 -0.47 3.54 -16.71
N ASN A 123 -1.35 4.44 -17.17
CA ASN A 123 -2.79 4.41 -16.90
C ASN A 123 -3.16 4.50 -15.40
N THR A 124 -2.41 5.20 -14.56
CA THR A 124 -2.65 5.35 -13.10
C THR A 124 -3.22 6.72 -12.69
N LYS A 125 -3.59 7.57 -13.65
CA LYS A 125 -4.12 8.92 -13.40
C LYS A 125 -5.63 8.97 -13.67
N THR A 126 -6.44 8.33 -12.84
CA THR A 126 -7.91 8.30 -13.00
C THR A 126 -8.61 8.71 -11.71
N LYS A 127 -9.90 9.07 -11.79
CA LYS A 127 -10.74 9.30 -10.60
C LYS A 127 -10.80 8.06 -9.69
N LEU A 128 -10.85 6.87 -10.28
CA LEU A 128 -10.84 5.59 -9.56
C LEU A 128 -9.55 5.40 -8.76
N THR A 129 -8.41 5.86 -9.27
CA THR A 129 -7.14 5.80 -8.53
C THR A 129 -7.20 6.54 -7.20
N TYR A 130 -7.83 7.72 -7.15
CA TYR A 130 -7.97 8.46 -5.90
C TYR A 130 -8.88 7.75 -4.90
N TRP A 131 -9.96 7.13 -5.37
CA TRP A 131 -10.82 6.28 -4.54
C TRP A 131 -10.07 5.08 -3.97
N ILE A 132 -9.29 4.37 -4.80
CA ILE A 132 -8.48 3.24 -4.32
C ILE A 132 -7.48 3.71 -3.25
N ILE A 133 -6.76 4.81 -3.48
CA ILE A 133 -5.83 5.39 -2.49
C ILE A 133 -6.55 5.66 -1.16
N SER A 134 -7.68 6.38 -1.22
CA SER A 134 -8.44 6.76 -0.03
C SER A 134 -8.93 5.54 0.74
N ILE A 135 -9.48 4.53 0.06
CA ILE A 135 -9.98 3.30 0.68
C ILE A 135 -8.81 2.48 1.25
N THR A 136 -7.70 2.35 0.53
CA THR A 136 -6.52 1.62 1.00
C THR A 136 -5.97 2.23 2.29
N ILE A 137 -5.82 3.56 2.35
CA ILE A 137 -5.34 4.25 3.55
C ILE A 137 -6.35 4.12 4.69
N PHE A 138 -7.64 4.34 4.40
CA PHE A 138 -8.69 4.20 5.40
C PHE A 138 -8.73 2.79 6.01
N VAL A 139 -8.71 1.75 5.18
CA VAL A 139 -8.67 0.35 5.62
C VAL A 139 -7.42 0.09 6.45
N PHE A 140 -6.26 0.58 6.01
CA PHE A 140 -5.03 0.39 6.76
C PHE A 140 -5.11 1.03 8.14
N VAL A 141 -5.49 2.30 8.23
CA VAL A 141 -5.65 3.04 9.49
C VAL A 141 -6.62 2.34 10.42
N MET A 142 -7.80 1.92 9.92
CA MET A 142 -8.79 1.21 10.74
C MET A 142 -8.24 -0.10 11.30
N ILE A 143 -7.51 -0.88 10.52
CA ILE A 143 -6.91 -2.13 11.02
C ILE A 143 -5.80 -1.84 12.02
N SER A 144 -4.98 -0.80 11.79
CA SER A 144 -3.94 -0.36 12.72
C SER A 144 -4.51 -0.02 14.11
N PHE A 145 -5.68 0.63 14.18
CA PHE A 145 -6.36 0.92 15.44
C PHE A 145 -6.90 -0.35 16.12
N VAL A 146 -7.41 -1.32 15.36
CA VAL A 146 -7.92 -2.59 15.93
C VAL A 146 -6.78 -3.50 16.41
N HIS A 147 -5.59 -3.41 15.80
CA HIS A 147 -4.44 -4.24 16.13
C HIS A 147 -3.45 -3.62 17.12
N SER A 148 -3.73 -2.44 17.72
CA SER A 148 -2.75 -1.79 18.60
C SER A 148 -2.48 -2.56 19.91
N ASP A 149 -3.33 -3.53 20.26
CA ASP A 149 -3.26 -4.28 21.53
C ASP A 149 -2.46 -5.59 21.49
N GLN A 150 -1.72 -5.89 20.41
CA GLN A 150 -1.08 -7.21 20.29
C GLN A 150 0.44 -7.18 20.40
N ASP A 151 0.91 -7.91 21.42
CA ASP A 151 2.29 -8.33 21.65
C ASP A 151 3.07 -8.61 20.36
N ILE A 152 4.30 -8.10 20.32
CA ILE A 152 5.28 -8.13 19.21
C ILE A 152 5.57 -9.56 18.68
N LYS A 153 5.05 -10.61 19.34
CA LYS A 153 5.26 -12.02 19.00
C LYS A 153 4.35 -12.57 17.90
N ASN A 154 3.41 -11.80 17.36
CA ASN A 154 2.49 -12.29 16.32
C ASN A 154 3.09 -12.27 14.91
N PHE A 155 2.88 -13.37 14.18
CA PHE A 155 3.27 -13.64 12.79
C PHE A 155 2.89 -12.51 11.80
N PHE A 156 1.84 -11.75 12.11
CA PHE A 156 1.38 -10.56 11.38
C PHE A 156 1.72 -9.27 12.16
N ASN A 157 2.98 -8.85 12.10
CA ASN A 157 3.37 -7.52 12.57
C ASN A 157 2.77 -6.42 11.67
N ILE A 158 2.51 -5.24 12.22
CA ILE A 158 1.96 -4.05 11.55
C ILE A 158 2.71 -3.68 10.26
N PHE A 159 4.02 -3.92 10.19
CA PHE A 159 4.81 -3.68 8.98
C PHE A 159 4.49 -4.67 7.85
N ASN A 160 4.24 -5.94 8.17
CA ASN A 160 3.80 -6.94 7.19
C ASN A 160 2.39 -6.62 6.68
N LEU A 161 1.51 -6.17 7.59
CA LEU A 161 0.17 -5.74 7.23
C LEU A 161 0.20 -4.49 6.33
N TRP A 162 1.05 -3.52 6.67
CA TRP A 162 1.34 -2.35 5.83
C TRP A 162 1.76 -2.79 4.42
N GLN A 163 2.76 -3.68 4.33
CA GLN A 163 3.28 -4.18 3.06
C GLN A 163 2.17 -4.81 2.22
N LEU A 164 1.34 -5.64 2.83
CA LEU A 164 0.25 -6.36 2.16
C LEU A 164 -0.81 -5.40 1.64
N ILE A 165 -1.35 -4.52 2.49
CA ILE A 165 -2.46 -3.62 2.14
C ILE A 165 -2.03 -2.59 1.10
N ILE A 166 -0.86 -1.97 1.28
CA ILE A 166 -0.35 -0.94 0.38
C ILE A 166 0.02 -1.54 -0.97
N MET A 167 0.64 -2.72 -1.00
CA MET A 167 0.95 -3.40 -2.27
C MET A 167 -0.33 -3.83 -2.98
N PHE A 168 -1.34 -4.32 -2.27
CA PHE A 168 -2.62 -4.66 -2.85
C PHE A 168 -3.31 -3.44 -3.47
N GLY A 169 -3.34 -2.31 -2.76
CA GLY A 169 -3.84 -1.03 -3.29
C GLY A 169 -3.12 -0.60 -4.57
N LEU A 170 -1.78 -0.69 -4.60
CA LEU A 170 -1.00 -0.40 -5.80
C LEU A 170 -1.29 -1.36 -6.95
N GLN A 171 -1.46 -2.66 -6.68
CA GLN A 171 -1.82 -3.65 -7.71
C GLN A 171 -3.18 -3.33 -8.35
N LEU A 172 -4.17 -2.91 -7.55
CA LEU A 172 -5.46 -2.44 -8.06
C LEU A 172 -5.31 -1.20 -8.94
N ILE A 173 -4.49 -0.22 -8.53
CA ILE A 173 -4.25 1.01 -9.30
C ILE A 173 -3.55 0.71 -10.63
N ILE A 174 -2.48 -0.09 -10.59
CA ILE A 174 -1.65 -0.41 -11.77
C ILE A 174 -2.45 -1.21 -12.80
N ASN A 175 -3.24 -2.18 -12.35
CA ASN A 175 -4.00 -3.06 -13.23
C ASN A 175 -5.45 -2.57 -13.46
N GLN A 176 -5.81 -1.36 -13.03
CA GLN A 176 -7.20 -0.86 -13.07
C GLN A 176 -7.83 -0.95 -14.45
N LYS A 177 -7.09 -0.63 -15.52
CA LYS A 177 -7.61 -0.66 -16.89
C LYS A 177 -8.04 -2.07 -17.31
N LEU A 178 -7.26 -3.09 -16.93
CA LEU A 178 -7.56 -4.50 -17.21
C LEU A 178 -8.78 -4.95 -16.40
N ILE A 179 -8.83 -4.58 -15.12
CA ILE A 179 -9.96 -4.89 -14.22
C ILE A 179 -11.26 -4.29 -14.79
N THR A 180 -11.27 -2.99 -15.10
CA THR A 180 -12.47 -2.32 -15.63
C THR A 180 -12.91 -2.86 -16.99
N LYS A 181 -11.96 -3.16 -17.90
CA LYS A 181 -12.29 -3.76 -19.21
C LYS A 181 -13.01 -5.10 -19.01
N LYS A 182 -12.53 -5.90 -18.05
CA LYS A 182 -13.08 -7.21 -17.76
C LYS A 182 -14.48 -7.13 -17.15
N ILE A 183 -14.70 -6.29 -16.15
CA ILE A 183 -16.02 -6.06 -15.54
C ILE A 183 -17.04 -5.65 -16.62
N LYS A 184 -16.67 -4.73 -17.51
CA LYS A 184 -17.53 -4.30 -18.62
C LYS A 184 -17.80 -5.39 -19.66
N SER A 185 -16.87 -6.33 -19.85
CA SER A 185 -17.07 -7.46 -20.78
C SER A 185 -18.00 -8.52 -20.22
N GLU A 186 -17.93 -8.77 -18.90
CA GLU A 186 -18.81 -9.71 -18.20
C GLU A 186 -20.23 -9.15 -18.09
N SER A 187 -20.39 -7.84 -17.86
CA SER A 187 -21.70 -7.18 -17.84
C SER A 187 -22.37 -7.11 -19.23
N LYS A 188 -21.63 -7.36 -20.31
CA LYS A 188 -22.14 -7.33 -21.70
C LYS A 188 -22.46 -8.72 -22.26
N LYS A 189 -22.22 -9.81 -21.52
CA LYS A 189 -22.73 -11.12 -21.93
C LYS A 189 -24.26 -11.08 -21.81
N PRO A 190 -25.03 -11.21 -22.91
CA PRO A 190 -26.47 -11.27 -22.80
C PRO A 190 -26.84 -12.50 -21.97
N ALA A 191 -27.80 -12.34 -21.06
CA ALA A 191 -28.58 -13.44 -20.51
C ALA A 191 -29.39 -14.07 -21.67
N HIS A 192 -28.71 -14.76 -22.56
CA HIS A 192 -29.31 -15.55 -23.62
C HIS A 192 -28.87 -17.00 -23.46
N ASN A 193 -29.36 -17.61 -22.39
CA ASN A 193 -30.05 -18.87 -22.57
C ASN A 193 -31.54 -18.53 -22.73
N LYS A 194 -31.90 -18.13 -23.95
CA LYS A 194 -33.24 -18.45 -24.44
C LYS A 194 -33.30 -19.97 -24.40
N VAL A 195 -34.02 -20.50 -23.43
CA VAL A 195 -34.62 -21.82 -23.55
C VAL A 195 -35.50 -21.73 -24.78
N LEU A 196 -35.03 -22.32 -25.88
CA LEU A 196 -35.82 -22.53 -27.08
C LEU A 196 -35.69 -24.01 -27.40
N TRP A 197 -36.83 -24.67 -27.19
CA TRP A 197 -37.18 -26.07 -27.42
C TRP A 197 -36.78 -27.04 -26.30
#